data_AF-A0A1N6DRQ6-F1
#
_entry.id   AF-A0A1N6DRQ6-F1
#
_cell.length_a   1.000
_cell.length_b   1.000
_cell.length_c   1.000
_cell.angle_alpha   90.00
_cell.angle_beta   90.00
_cell.angle_gamma   90.00
#
_symmetry.space_group_name_H-M   'P 1'
#
loop_
_entity.id
_entity.type
_entity.pdbx_description
1 polymer ?
#
loop_
_entity_poly.entity_id
_entity_poly.type
_entity_poly.pdbx_seq_one_letter_code
_entity_poly.pdbx_strand_id
1 'polypeptide(L)'
;MRAQRRGFTLIELLVVIAIIAVLIALLLPAVQAAREAARRSQCVNNLKQIGLSMHNYESVNLCLPAGRKSCCWGTWILFTLPGVEQQALFNAWNFTGDYKWIGSATMDTPMRYSGVCNITVSSTRVPAYMCPSDGANTSTTTIGQTLNGVVMRTTSQNYVVNFGNTSSIQPATLNGVTFGGAPFTDIDAVTLTAAGAPTAIGMNGQVVVPFSSITDGLSNTLLVSEAVVGTGTGGTVNPSSTLDLRGFSWWGSASNFTAAITPNSGQPDVLESIGYCVYPYQGNPPCTGATAAQPLYNGARSRHSGGVNATFADGSVKFMKNSISPSVWQALSTTRGGEVVSADSY
;
A
#
# COMPACT_ATOMS: atom_id res chain seq x y z
N MET A 1 8.30 22.05 -69.32
CA MET A 1 7.46 20.83 -69.33
C MET A 1 6.48 20.91 -68.16
N ARG A 2 5.16 20.94 -68.41
CA ARG A 2 4.13 20.92 -67.36
C ARG A 2 4.04 19.49 -66.81
N ALA A 3 4.39 19.30 -65.54
CA ALA A 3 4.21 18.01 -64.87
C ALA A 3 2.70 17.69 -64.82
N GLN A 4 2.28 16.62 -65.49
CA GLN A 4 0.94 16.06 -65.34
C GLN A 4 0.75 15.62 -63.89
N ARG A 5 -0.09 16.33 -63.15
CA ARG A 5 -0.53 15.89 -61.81
C ARG A 5 -1.47 14.71 -62.01
N ARG A 6 -1.05 13.51 -61.56
CA ARG A 6 -1.91 12.33 -61.51
C ARG A 6 -3.00 12.58 -60.46
N GLY A 7 -4.27 12.51 -60.87
CA GLY A 7 -5.42 12.56 -59.97
C GLY A 7 -5.59 11.22 -59.26
N PHE A 8 -5.95 11.26 -57.97
CA PHE A 8 -6.18 10.08 -57.15
C PHE A 8 -7.65 9.64 -57.29
N THR A 9 -7.91 8.35 -57.43
CA THR A 9 -9.28 7.83 -57.53
C THR A 9 -9.91 7.63 -56.15
N LEU A 10 -11.23 7.79 -56.07
CA LEU A 10 -11.98 7.58 -54.82
C LEU A 10 -11.79 6.16 -54.27
N ILE A 11 -11.63 5.17 -55.14
CA ILE A 11 -11.40 3.77 -54.77
C ILE A 11 -10.02 3.59 -54.11
N GLU A 12 -8.97 4.19 -54.67
CA GLU A 12 -7.62 4.12 -54.07
C GLU A 12 -7.61 4.72 -52.66
N LEU A 13 -8.38 5.79 -52.42
CA LEU A 13 -8.53 6.38 -51.09
C LEU A 13 -9.24 5.45 -50.12
N LEU A 14 -10.36 4.87 -50.55
CA LEU A 14 -11.15 3.96 -49.71
C LEU A 14 -10.36 2.70 -49.31
N VAL A 15 -9.57 2.13 -50.22
CA VAL A 15 -8.75 0.96 -49.92
C VAL A 15 -7.67 1.28 -48.90
N VAL A 16 -7.00 2.43 -49.03
CA VAL A 16 -5.94 2.84 -48.09
C VAL A 16 -6.50 3.06 -46.69
N ILE A 17 -7.64 3.76 -46.55
CA ILE A 17 -8.24 3.96 -45.23
C ILE A 17 -8.74 2.64 -44.63
N ALA A 18 -9.25 1.71 -45.43
CA ALA A 18 -9.71 0.40 -44.96
C ALA A 18 -8.53 -0.43 -44.42
N ILE A 19 -7.38 -0.43 -45.12
CA ILE A 19 -6.18 -1.13 -44.66
C ILE A 19 -5.66 -0.49 -43.36
N ILE A 20 -5.57 0.84 -43.28
CA ILE A 20 -5.12 1.54 -42.06
C ILE A 20 -6.06 1.23 -40.88
N ALA A 21 -7.38 1.25 -41.10
CA ALA A 21 -8.36 0.94 -40.06
C ALA A 21 -8.20 -0.48 -39.52
N VAL A 22 -8.01 -1.47 -40.40
CA VAL A 22 -7.76 -2.87 -40.00
C VAL A 22 -6.44 -3.00 -39.24
N LEU A 23 -5.38 -2.37 -39.72
CA LEU A 23 -4.08 -2.40 -39.03
C LEU A 23 -4.15 -1.77 -37.64
N ILE A 24 -4.80 -0.61 -37.48
CA ILE A 24 -4.97 0.04 -36.18
C ILE A 24 -5.85 -0.82 -35.25
N ALA A 25 -6.92 -1.42 -35.76
CA ALA A 25 -7.80 -2.29 -34.98
C ALA A 25 -7.05 -3.51 -34.42
N LEU A 26 -6.10 -4.07 -35.17
CA LEU A 26 -5.27 -5.19 -34.73
C LEU A 26 -4.11 -4.76 -33.81
N LEU A 27 -3.54 -3.56 -34.03
CA LEU A 27 -2.41 -3.06 -33.26
C LEU A 27 -2.81 -2.45 -31.91
N LEU A 28 -3.98 -1.83 -31.79
CA LEU A 28 -4.39 -1.15 -30.56
C LEU A 28 -4.50 -2.10 -29.34
N PRO A 29 -5.14 -3.28 -29.43
CA PRO A 29 -5.17 -4.24 -28.32
C PRO A 29 -3.77 -4.75 -27.96
N ALA A 30 -2.94 -5.01 -28.97
CA ALA A 30 -1.57 -5.49 -28.76
C ALA A 30 -0.70 -4.45 -28.05
N VAL A 31 -0.76 -3.18 -28.45
CA VAL A 31 -0.01 -2.09 -27.81
C VAL A 31 -0.48 -1.87 -26.37
N GLN A 32 -1.79 -1.98 -26.10
CA GLN A 32 -2.32 -1.85 -24.74
C GLN A 32 -1.85 -2.99 -23.83
N ALA A 33 -1.91 -4.24 -24.32
CA ALA A 33 -1.41 -5.40 -23.58
C ALA A 33 0.09 -5.28 -23.28
N ALA A 34 0.89 -4.88 -24.27
CA ALA A 34 2.32 -4.65 -24.09
C ALA A 34 2.62 -3.55 -23.06
N ARG A 35 1.86 -2.45 -23.09
CA ARG A 35 2.00 -1.36 -22.10
C ARG A 35 1.66 -1.84 -20.68
N GLU A 36 0.62 -2.63 -20.50
CA GLU A 36 0.29 -3.15 -19.15
C GLU A 36 1.33 -4.16 -18.67
N ALA A 37 1.85 -5.03 -19.55
CA ALA A 37 2.94 -5.93 -19.19
C ALA A 37 4.19 -5.18 -18.73
N ALA A 38 4.54 -4.08 -19.39
CA ALA A 38 5.64 -3.20 -18.99
C ALA A 38 5.38 -2.54 -17.63
N ARG A 39 4.17 -1.98 -17.41
CA ARG A 39 3.80 -1.38 -16.12
C ARG A 39 3.84 -2.38 -14.98
N ARG A 40 3.32 -3.59 -15.19
CA ARG A 40 3.38 -4.67 -14.20
C ARG A 40 4.82 -5.09 -13.91
N SER A 41 5.67 -5.18 -14.93
CA SER A 41 7.10 -5.48 -14.73
C SER A 41 7.78 -4.43 -13.86
N GLN A 42 7.40 -3.15 -14.01
CA GLN A 42 7.86 -2.08 -13.13
C GLN A 42 7.33 -2.23 -11.70
N CYS A 43 6.05 -2.59 -11.48
CA CYS A 43 5.52 -2.83 -10.13
C CYS A 43 6.22 -4.02 -9.44
N VAL A 44 6.56 -5.08 -10.19
CA VAL A 44 7.37 -6.21 -9.69
C VAL A 44 8.78 -5.76 -9.31
N ASN A 45 9.42 -4.93 -10.12
CA ASN A 45 10.75 -4.39 -9.81
C ASN A 45 10.74 -3.50 -8.56
N ASN A 46 9.71 -2.66 -8.40
CA ASN A 46 9.52 -1.85 -7.19
C ASN A 46 9.40 -2.74 -5.94
N LEU A 47 8.57 -3.78 -5.99
CA LEU A 47 8.44 -4.77 -4.91
C LEU A 47 9.76 -5.48 -4.61
N LYS A 48 10.55 -5.81 -5.65
CA LYS A 48 11.90 -6.36 -5.47
C LYS A 48 12.84 -5.40 -4.75
N GLN A 49 12.81 -4.11 -5.10
CA GLN A 49 13.61 -3.09 -4.41
C GLN A 49 13.18 -2.91 -2.96
N ILE A 50 11.87 -2.93 -2.69
CA ILE A 50 11.34 -2.87 -1.32
C ILE A 50 11.77 -4.11 -0.53
N GLY A 51 11.63 -5.31 -1.09
CA GLY A 51 12.07 -6.55 -0.46
C GLY A 51 13.57 -6.53 -0.13
N LEU A 52 14.42 -6.13 -1.09
CA LEU A 52 15.86 -5.98 -0.87
C LEU A 52 16.15 -4.95 0.24
N SER A 53 15.42 -3.84 0.26
CA SER A 53 15.56 -2.83 1.31
C SER A 53 15.22 -3.38 2.70
N MET A 54 14.18 -4.23 2.81
CA MET A 54 13.85 -4.95 4.05
C MET A 54 14.97 -5.91 4.48
N HIS A 55 15.57 -6.65 3.55
CA HIS A 55 16.74 -7.50 3.83
C HIS A 55 17.96 -6.69 4.26
N ASN A 56 18.21 -5.53 3.64
CA ASN A 56 19.30 -4.64 4.05
C ASN A 56 19.08 -4.11 5.46
N TYR A 57 17.84 -3.72 5.79
CA TYR A 57 17.48 -3.31 7.15
C TYR A 57 17.69 -4.46 8.15
N GLU A 58 17.21 -5.67 7.82
CA GLU A 58 17.33 -6.84 8.69
C GLU A 58 18.80 -7.25 8.89
N SER A 59 19.63 -7.21 7.84
CA SER A 59 21.05 -7.53 7.95
C SER A 59 21.81 -6.60 8.91
N VAL A 60 21.35 -5.37 9.09
CA VAL A 60 21.98 -4.38 9.98
C VAL A 60 21.37 -4.40 11.38
N ASN A 61 20.06 -4.60 11.50
CA ASN A 61 19.32 -4.47 12.75
C ASN A 61 18.93 -5.82 13.39
N LEU A 62 19.20 -6.93 12.70
CA LEU A 62 18.83 -8.30 13.06
C LEU A 62 17.31 -8.49 13.24
N CYS A 63 16.52 -7.62 12.62
CA CYS A 63 15.07 -7.65 12.66
C CYS A 63 14.42 -6.90 11.50
N LEU A 64 13.18 -7.26 11.20
CA LEU A 64 12.34 -6.46 10.31
C LEU A 64 12.01 -5.10 10.96
N PRO A 65 11.83 -4.05 10.13
CA PRO A 65 11.46 -2.75 10.65
C PRO A 65 10.04 -2.77 11.21
N ALA A 66 9.74 -1.78 12.04
CA ALA A 66 8.37 -1.53 12.47
C ALA A 66 7.45 -1.31 11.27
N GLY A 67 6.24 -1.88 11.31
CA GLY A 67 5.22 -1.60 10.31
C GLY A 67 4.78 -0.14 10.38
N ARG A 68 4.62 0.35 11.62
CA ARG A 68 4.24 1.73 11.93
C ARG A 68 4.55 2.11 13.36
N LYS A 69 4.56 3.42 13.62
CA LYS A 69 4.55 4.02 14.96
C LYS A 69 3.27 4.81 15.14
N SER A 70 2.27 4.19 15.77
CA SER A 70 0.93 4.73 15.95
C SER A 70 0.33 5.20 14.61
N CYS A 71 -0.54 6.21 14.61
CA CYS A 71 -1.15 6.73 13.39
C CYS A 71 -0.18 7.50 12.52
N CYS A 72 0.81 8.18 13.12
CA CYS A 72 1.27 9.44 12.54
C CYS A 72 2.79 9.70 12.58
N TRP A 73 3.58 8.90 13.29
CA TRP A 73 5.00 9.20 13.57
C TRP A 73 5.99 8.38 12.73
N GLY A 74 5.48 7.71 11.70
CA GLY A 74 6.30 6.98 10.75
C GLY A 74 5.78 5.59 10.49
N THR A 75 6.11 5.08 9.31
CA THR A 75 5.77 3.74 8.86
C THR A 75 6.99 3.03 8.34
N TRP A 76 6.84 1.76 7.98
CA TRP A 76 7.86 0.92 7.34
C TRP A 76 8.58 1.61 6.17
N ILE A 77 7.91 2.56 5.49
CA ILE A 77 8.49 3.34 4.39
C ILE A 77 9.79 4.00 4.84
N LEU A 78 9.82 4.64 6.02
CA LEU A 78 11.00 5.36 6.49
C LEU A 78 12.21 4.45 6.58
N PHE A 79 12.03 3.27 7.16
CA PHE A 79 13.11 2.31 7.37
C PHE A 79 13.61 1.66 6.09
N THR A 80 12.80 1.71 5.02
CA THR A 80 13.23 1.23 3.69
C THR A 80 13.84 2.31 2.80
N LEU A 81 13.77 3.59 3.18
CA LEU A 81 14.33 4.69 2.38
C LEU A 81 15.82 4.51 2.05
N PRO A 82 16.71 4.13 3.01
CA PRO A 82 18.12 3.88 2.68
C PRO A 82 18.32 2.83 1.59
N GLY A 83 17.61 1.71 1.66
CA GLY A 83 17.73 0.61 0.70
C GLY A 83 17.09 0.86 -0.66
N VAL A 84 16.34 1.97 -0.83
CA VAL A 84 15.85 2.46 -2.12
C VAL A 84 16.57 3.75 -2.56
N GLU A 85 17.81 3.93 -2.10
CA GLU A 85 18.68 5.07 -2.44
C GLU A 85 18.16 6.44 -2.01
N GLN A 86 17.33 6.50 -0.96
CA GLN A 86 16.76 7.73 -0.39
C GLN A 86 17.33 8.06 0.99
N GLN A 87 18.64 7.88 1.19
CA GLN A 87 19.33 8.16 2.47
C GLN A 87 19.11 9.61 2.96
N ALA A 88 19.08 10.59 2.04
CA ALA A 88 18.85 11.98 2.39
C ALA A 88 17.46 12.21 3.02
N LEU A 89 16.43 11.50 2.53
CA LEU A 89 15.08 11.57 3.09
C LEU A 89 15.01 10.89 4.46
N PHE A 90 15.72 9.77 4.65
CA PHE A 90 15.81 9.11 5.96
C PHE A 90 16.45 10.03 7.01
N ASN A 91 17.59 10.65 6.66
CA ASN A 91 18.30 11.55 7.57
C ASN A 91 17.52 12.84 7.89
N ALA A 92 16.62 13.25 6.99
CA ALA A 92 15.78 14.42 7.18
C ALA A 92 14.56 14.16 8.07
N TRP A 93 14.18 12.90 8.31
CA TRP A 93 13.06 12.57 9.18
C TRP A 93 13.42 12.74 10.65
N ASN A 94 12.58 13.47 11.38
CA ASN A 94 12.68 13.61 12.82
C ASN A 94 11.88 12.50 13.54
N PHE A 95 12.61 11.60 14.20
CA PHE A 95 12.07 10.47 14.96
C PHE A 95 11.74 10.79 16.42
N THR A 96 11.95 12.02 16.90
CA THR A 96 11.73 12.36 18.32
C THR A 96 10.25 12.45 18.70
N GLY A 97 9.34 12.49 17.72
CA GLY A 97 7.92 12.55 17.99
C GLY A 97 7.39 11.23 18.59
N ASP A 98 6.49 11.35 19.56
CA ASP A 98 5.95 10.21 20.31
C ASP A 98 4.44 10.31 20.53
N TYR A 99 3.74 9.17 20.65
CA TYR A 99 2.33 9.15 21.01
C TYR A 99 2.14 9.24 22.53
N LYS A 100 2.63 10.29 23.19
CA LYS A 100 2.36 10.50 24.61
C LYS A 100 1.04 11.24 24.80
N TRP A 101 -0.04 10.50 25.08
CA TRP A 101 -1.33 11.05 25.52
C TRP A 101 -1.30 11.77 26.89
N ILE A 102 -0.11 12.16 27.38
CA ILE A 102 0.07 12.84 28.66
C ILE A 102 0.18 14.34 28.38
N GLY A 103 -0.99 15.00 28.32
CA GLY A 103 -1.14 16.37 28.81
C GLY A 103 -0.55 17.55 28.04
N SER A 104 0.14 17.39 26.91
CA SER A 104 0.42 18.52 26.01
C SER A 104 0.59 18.10 24.55
N ALA A 105 -0.43 18.34 23.73
CA ALA A 105 -0.43 18.08 22.28
C ALA A 105 0.49 19.02 21.46
N THR A 106 1.23 19.91 22.12
CA THR A 106 1.91 21.04 21.47
C THR A 106 3.31 20.71 20.94
N MET A 107 4.03 19.71 21.49
CA MET A 107 5.40 19.39 21.05
C MET A 107 5.48 18.31 19.95
N ASP A 108 4.49 17.42 19.86
CA ASP A 108 4.53 16.28 18.92
C ASP A 108 3.88 16.55 17.56
N THR A 109 2.96 17.51 17.47
CA THR A 109 2.25 17.81 16.21
C THR A 109 3.20 18.20 15.07
N PRO A 110 4.27 19.01 15.30
CA PRO A 110 5.28 19.30 14.28
C PRO A 110 6.05 18.07 13.77
N MET A 111 6.12 16.99 14.56
CA MET A 111 6.87 15.76 14.27
C MET A 111 6.05 14.68 13.57
N ARG A 112 4.75 14.91 13.33
CA ARG A 112 3.92 13.97 12.53
C ARG A 112 4.35 13.98 11.07
N TYR A 113 3.91 12.99 10.28
CA TYR A 113 4.18 12.96 8.83
C TYR A 113 3.78 14.25 8.10
N SER A 114 2.71 14.92 8.52
CA SER A 114 2.23 16.20 7.97
C SER A 114 2.67 17.40 8.80
N GLY A 115 3.50 17.20 9.82
CA GLY A 115 4.04 18.27 10.64
C GLY A 115 5.19 18.98 9.93
N VAL A 116 5.41 20.24 10.29
CA VAL A 116 6.40 21.11 9.63
C VAL A 116 7.83 20.56 9.67
N CYS A 117 8.17 19.70 10.63
CA CYS A 117 9.50 19.08 10.73
C CYS A 117 9.70 17.93 9.74
N ASN A 118 8.63 17.23 9.34
CA ASN A 118 8.69 16.01 8.54
C ASN A 118 8.02 16.13 7.16
N ILE A 119 7.31 17.24 6.90
CA ILE A 119 6.56 17.45 5.65
C ILE A 119 7.43 17.39 4.40
N THR A 120 8.71 17.80 4.48
CA THR A 120 9.66 17.70 3.36
C THR A 120 9.85 16.25 2.90
N VAL A 121 9.90 15.30 3.84
CA VAL A 121 10.04 13.87 3.53
C VAL A 121 8.74 13.33 2.94
N SER A 122 7.61 13.59 3.59
CA SER A 122 6.32 13.02 3.19
C SER A 122 5.71 13.65 1.93
N SER A 123 6.18 14.82 1.51
CA SER A 123 5.83 15.46 0.24
C SER A 123 6.76 15.09 -0.92
N THR A 124 7.91 14.45 -0.64
CA THR A 124 8.83 14.00 -1.67
C THR A 124 8.36 12.68 -2.27
N ARG A 125 8.27 12.63 -3.61
CA ARG A 125 7.86 11.42 -4.34
C ARG A 125 9.05 10.50 -4.55
N VAL A 126 8.91 9.26 -4.11
CA VAL A 126 9.88 8.19 -4.34
C VAL A 126 9.28 7.17 -5.32
N PRO A 127 9.79 7.06 -6.57
CA PRO A 127 9.22 6.19 -7.59
C PRO A 127 9.11 4.71 -7.20
N ALA A 128 10.01 4.24 -6.33
CA ALA A 128 10.00 2.87 -5.83
C ALA A 128 8.71 2.50 -5.07
N TYR A 129 7.96 3.48 -4.55
CA TYR A 129 6.70 3.24 -3.84
C TYR A 129 5.44 3.46 -4.70
N MET A 130 5.60 3.65 -6.01
CA MET A 130 4.52 4.01 -6.93
C MET A 130 4.33 2.94 -8.01
N CYS A 131 3.14 2.36 -8.09
CA CYS A 131 2.82 1.41 -9.16
C CYS A 131 2.24 2.16 -10.37
N PRO A 132 2.89 2.14 -11.54
CA PRO A 132 2.38 2.84 -12.73
C PRO A 132 1.02 2.36 -13.24
N SER A 133 0.56 1.17 -12.85
CA SER A 133 -0.77 0.67 -13.24
C SER A 133 -1.92 1.33 -12.47
N ASP A 134 -1.67 1.94 -11.32
CA ASP A 134 -2.68 2.59 -10.48
C ASP A 134 -2.55 4.10 -10.53
N GLY A 135 -2.66 4.69 -11.74
CA GLY A 135 -2.36 6.09 -12.08
C GLY A 135 -2.99 7.22 -11.24
N ALA A 136 -3.67 6.91 -10.13
CA ALA A 136 -4.09 7.83 -9.08
C ALA A 136 -2.95 8.28 -8.13
N ASN A 137 -1.76 7.66 -8.18
CA ASN A 137 -0.60 8.10 -7.38
C ASN A 137 -0.04 9.49 -7.77
N THR A 138 -0.44 10.03 -8.93
CA THR A 138 0.00 11.36 -9.36
C THR A 138 -0.74 12.51 -8.67
N SER A 139 -1.81 12.24 -7.92
CA SER A 139 -2.53 13.25 -7.14
C SER A 139 -1.92 13.39 -5.76
N THR A 140 -1.29 14.54 -5.49
CA THR A 140 -0.86 14.88 -4.13
C THR A 140 -2.10 14.97 -3.23
N THR A 141 -2.08 14.29 -2.08
CA THR A 141 -3.14 14.45 -1.07
C THR A 141 -3.21 15.93 -0.66
N THR A 142 -4.38 16.49 -0.37
CA THR A 142 -4.47 17.82 0.25
C THR A 142 -4.04 17.82 1.73
N ILE A 143 -3.73 16.66 2.30
CA ILE A 143 -3.09 16.61 3.61
C ILE A 143 -1.68 17.18 3.45
N GLY A 144 -1.35 18.17 4.28
CA GLY A 144 -0.11 18.90 4.13
C GLY A 144 -0.06 20.17 4.96
N GLN A 145 0.97 20.97 4.72
CA GLN A 145 1.20 22.25 5.38
C GLN A 145 1.51 23.31 4.33
N THR A 146 1.20 24.57 4.65
CA THR A 146 1.70 25.71 3.87
C THR A 146 2.89 26.30 4.61
N LEU A 147 4.07 26.20 4.02
CA LEU A 147 5.31 26.77 4.56
C LEU A 147 5.73 27.95 3.68
N ASN A 148 5.81 29.15 4.25
CA ASN A 148 6.23 30.36 3.55
C ASN A 148 5.46 30.60 2.22
N GLY A 149 4.15 30.32 2.22
CA GLY A 149 3.29 30.45 1.03
C GLY A 149 3.36 29.28 0.04
N VAL A 150 4.21 28.28 0.26
CA VAL A 150 4.30 27.07 -0.55
C VAL A 150 3.50 25.93 0.07
N VAL A 151 2.54 25.40 -0.68
CA VAL A 151 1.71 24.27 -0.23
C VAL A 151 2.48 22.96 -0.43
N MET A 152 2.89 22.36 0.69
CA MET A 152 3.58 21.08 0.76
C MET A 152 2.58 19.98 1.05
N ARG A 153 2.30 19.15 0.05
CA ARG A 153 1.28 18.10 0.13
C ARG A 153 1.89 16.72 0.26
N THR A 154 1.35 15.91 1.14
CA THR A 154 1.84 14.54 1.36
C THR A 154 1.49 13.64 0.17
N THR A 155 2.37 12.68 -0.12
CA THR A 155 2.22 11.75 -1.24
C THR A 155 1.38 10.53 -0.86
N SER A 156 0.85 9.85 -1.87
CA SER A 156 0.27 8.50 -1.74
C SER A 156 1.23 7.46 -2.31
N GLN A 157 1.07 6.20 -1.90
CA GLN A 157 1.88 5.04 -2.25
C GLN A 157 0.99 3.83 -2.58
N ASN A 158 1.55 2.88 -3.32
CA ASN A 158 0.84 1.70 -3.81
C ASN A 158 1.22 0.38 -3.14
N TYR A 159 2.07 0.42 -2.12
CA TYR A 159 2.55 -0.78 -1.45
C TYR A 159 2.29 -0.68 0.05
N VAL A 160 2.01 -1.82 0.66
CA VAL A 160 1.61 -1.95 2.06
C VAL A 160 2.20 -3.22 2.65
N VAL A 161 2.50 -3.21 3.94
CA VAL A 161 3.14 -4.33 4.65
C VAL A 161 2.12 -5.28 5.29
N ASN A 162 2.52 -6.54 5.44
CA ASN A 162 1.70 -7.61 5.98
C ASN A 162 1.57 -7.53 7.52
N PHE A 163 0.33 -7.34 8.00
CA PHE A 163 -0.02 -7.31 9.42
C PHE A 163 -0.66 -8.61 9.92
N GLY A 164 -0.65 -9.66 9.11
CA GLY A 164 -1.08 -11.01 9.46
C GLY A 164 -2.47 -11.38 8.96
N ASN A 165 -2.93 -12.54 9.41
CA ASN A 165 -4.13 -13.21 8.89
C ASN A 165 -5.46 -12.72 9.47
N THR A 166 -5.44 -11.96 10.57
CA THR A 166 -6.66 -11.49 11.26
C THR A 166 -7.01 -10.06 10.91
N SER A 167 -6.43 -9.08 11.58
CA SER A 167 -6.74 -7.66 11.37
C SER A 167 -5.52 -6.80 11.64
N SER A 168 -5.60 -5.54 11.26
CA SER A 168 -4.54 -4.58 11.50
C SER A 168 -4.27 -4.41 12.99
N ILE A 169 -5.24 -4.71 13.88
CA ILE A 169 -5.07 -4.64 15.35
C ILE A 169 -4.45 -5.91 15.96
N GLN A 170 -4.21 -6.94 15.14
CA GLN A 170 -3.62 -8.23 15.53
C GLN A 170 -4.29 -8.88 16.76
N PRO A 171 -5.64 -8.97 16.79
CA PRO A 171 -6.34 -9.61 17.90
C PRO A 171 -6.02 -11.11 17.89
N ALA A 172 -6.05 -11.75 19.07
CA ALA A 172 -5.78 -13.19 19.19
C ALA A 172 -6.67 -14.04 18.26
N THR A 173 -7.92 -13.60 18.04
CA THR A 173 -8.85 -14.23 17.11
C THR A 173 -9.72 -13.19 16.40
N LEU A 174 -10.06 -13.44 15.14
CA LEU A 174 -11.10 -12.71 14.40
C LEU A 174 -11.93 -13.69 13.58
N ASN A 175 -13.26 -13.67 13.72
CA ASN A 175 -14.19 -14.51 12.94
C ASN A 175 -13.80 -16.01 12.91
N GLY A 176 -13.31 -16.55 14.02
CA GLY A 176 -12.87 -17.95 14.14
C GLY A 176 -11.44 -18.23 13.62
N VAL A 177 -10.75 -17.24 13.05
CA VAL A 177 -9.35 -17.34 12.64
C VAL A 177 -8.46 -16.94 13.80
N THR A 178 -7.50 -17.79 14.17
CA THR A 178 -6.49 -17.51 15.21
C THR A 178 -5.31 -16.77 14.60
N PHE A 179 -4.78 -15.76 15.29
CA PHE A 179 -3.64 -14.98 14.83
C PHE A 179 -2.35 -15.80 14.86
N GLY A 180 -1.79 -16.09 13.67
CA GLY A 180 -0.55 -16.85 13.50
C GLY A 180 0.72 -15.99 13.50
N GLY A 181 0.67 -14.79 14.07
CA GLY A 181 1.77 -13.82 13.99
C GLY A 181 1.81 -13.06 12.67
N ALA A 182 2.66 -12.04 12.62
CA ALA A 182 2.83 -11.16 11.47
C ALA A 182 4.27 -10.63 11.41
N PRO A 183 4.79 -10.35 10.21
CA PRO A 183 6.14 -9.82 10.04
C PRO A 183 6.27 -8.35 10.49
N PHE A 184 5.15 -7.61 10.47
CA PHE A 184 5.12 -6.20 10.87
C PHE A 184 4.06 -5.96 11.94
N THR A 185 4.34 -4.99 12.81
CA THR A 185 3.45 -4.57 13.88
C THR A 185 3.56 -3.07 14.13
N ASP A 186 2.76 -2.57 15.06
CA ASP A 186 2.85 -1.21 15.60
C ASP A 186 3.74 -1.22 16.83
N ILE A 187 4.74 -0.34 16.88
CA ILE A 187 5.74 -0.32 17.97
C ILE A 187 5.37 0.59 19.14
N ASP A 188 4.19 1.22 19.13
CA ASP A 188 3.75 2.16 20.17
C ASP A 188 2.58 1.60 21.00
N ALA A 189 2.64 1.74 22.34
CA ALA A 189 1.76 1.10 23.32
C ALA A 189 0.33 1.68 23.35
N VAL A 190 -0.69 0.83 23.53
CA VAL A 190 -2.11 1.23 23.64
C VAL A 190 -2.42 1.87 24.99
N THR A 191 -3.23 2.92 24.99
CA THR A 191 -4.23 3.13 26.05
C THR A 191 -5.58 3.47 25.41
N LEU A 192 -6.64 2.78 25.85
CA LEU A 192 -8.03 2.99 25.42
C LEU A 192 -8.47 4.44 25.73
N THR A 193 -9.22 5.08 24.84
CA THR A 193 -9.94 6.31 25.20
C THR A 193 -11.24 5.95 25.93
N ALA A 194 -11.73 6.86 26.78
CA ALA A 194 -12.97 6.74 27.55
C ALA A 194 -14.27 6.55 26.70
N ALA A 195 -14.17 6.51 25.38
CA ALA A 195 -15.28 6.38 24.43
C ALA A 195 -15.34 5.02 23.69
N GLY A 196 -14.52 4.03 24.08
CA GLY A 196 -14.70 2.63 23.62
C GLY A 196 -14.36 2.33 22.15
N ALA A 197 -13.82 3.29 21.39
CA ALA A 197 -13.31 3.05 20.03
C ALA A 197 -11.81 2.71 20.09
N PRO A 198 -11.34 1.60 19.45
CA PRO A 198 -9.93 1.25 19.44
C PRO A 198 -9.15 2.17 18.49
N THR A 199 -8.34 3.07 19.03
CA THR A 199 -7.50 4.00 18.24
C THR A 199 -5.99 3.83 18.46
N ALA A 200 -5.51 2.66 18.89
CA ALA A 200 -4.08 2.30 18.83
C ALA A 200 -3.89 0.78 18.96
N ILE A 201 -2.84 0.26 18.33
CA ILE A 201 -2.53 -1.17 18.11
C ILE A 201 -1.19 -1.53 18.77
N GLY A 202 -0.87 -0.99 19.92
CA GLY A 202 0.28 -1.47 20.69
C GLY A 202 0.07 -2.88 21.22
N MET A 203 0.81 -3.85 20.71
CA MET A 203 1.20 -4.98 21.55
C MET A 203 2.02 -4.38 22.70
N ASN A 204 1.66 -4.69 23.96
CA ASN A 204 2.47 -4.29 25.11
C ASN A 204 3.88 -4.87 24.95
N GLY A 205 4.83 -4.07 24.48
CA GLY A 205 6.20 -4.46 24.17
C GLY A 205 6.53 -4.23 22.70
N GLN A 206 7.68 -3.60 22.44
CA GLN A 206 8.24 -3.48 21.10
C GLN A 206 8.45 -4.88 20.52
N VAL A 207 7.53 -5.34 19.67
CA VAL A 207 7.67 -6.65 19.03
C VAL A 207 8.65 -6.51 17.88
N VAL A 208 9.83 -7.07 18.11
CA VAL A 208 10.90 -7.16 17.13
C VAL A 208 10.78 -8.53 16.44
N VAL A 209 10.71 -8.53 15.11
CA VAL A 209 10.54 -9.77 14.31
C VAL A 209 11.84 -10.07 13.55
N PRO A 210 12.76 -10.89 14.09
CA PRO A 210 13.89 -11.39 13.33
C PRO A 210 13.45 -12.42 12.29
N PHE A 211 14.18 -12.56 11.18
CA PHE A 211 13.89 -13.62 10.20
C PHE A 211 13.90 -15.02 10.82
N SER A 212 14.74 -15.25 11.84
CA SER A 212 14.80 -16.50 12.59
C SER A 212 13.51 -16.82 13.37
N SER A 213 12.63 -15.85 13.60
CA SER A 213 11.33 -16.06 14.27
C SER A 213 10.18 -16.43 13.31
N ILE A 214 10.42 -16.38 12.00
CA ILE A 214 9.46 -16.75 10.97
C ILE A 214 9.54 -18.26 10.74
N THR A 215 8.85 -19.02 11.57
CA THR A 215 8.86 -20.50 11.55
C THR A 215 8.06 -21.10 10.40
N ASP A 216 7.14 -20.34 9.80
CA ASP A 216 6.39 -20.77 8.60
C ASP A 216 7.28 -20.79 7.33
N GLY A 217 8.49 -20.21 7.43
CA GLY A 217 9.50 -20.18 6.39
C GLY A 217 9.46 -18.91 5.55
N LEU A 218 10.64 -18.33 5.28
CA LEU A 218 10.75 -17.04 4.58
C LEU A 218 10.13 -17.04 3.18
N SER A 219 10.20 -18.17 2.47
CA SER A 219 9.62 -18.35 1.13
C SER A 219 8.11 -18.55 1.11
N ASN A 220 7.47 -18.69 2.29
CA ASN A 220 6.04 -18.92 2.47
C ASN A 220 5.36 -17.82 3.29
N THR A 221 6.08 -16.79 3.74
CA THR A 221 5.51 -15.66 4.46
C THR A 221 5.56 -14.41 3.59
N LEU A 222 4.40 -13.75 3.40
CA LEU A 222 4.27 -12.48 2.70
C LEU A 222 4.87 -11.34 3.54
N LEU A 223 5.59 -10.42 2.92
CA LEU A 223 6.03 -9.17 3.55
C LEU A 223 5.25 -7.96 3.05
N VAL A 224 5.16 -7.79 1.73
CA VAL A 224 4.66 -6.57 1.10
C VAL A 224 3.73 -6.93 -0.04
N SER A 225 2.62 -6.22 -0.17
CA SER A 225 1.70 -6.37 -1.29
C SER A 225 1.21 -5.00 -1.75
N GLU A 226 0.43 -5.01 -2.81
CA GLU A 226 -0.12 -3.81 -3.42
C GLU A 226 -1.38 -3.29 -2.70
N ALA A 227 -1.57 -1.98 -2.78
CA ALA A 227 -2.80 -1.27 -2.46
C ALA A 227 -3.18 -0.35 -3.63
N VAL A 228 -4.48 -0.18 -3.82
CA VAL A 228 -5.05 0.85 -4.71
C VAL A 228 -5.12 2.17 -3.94
N VAL A 229 -4.59 3.23 -4.53
CA VAL A 229 -4.75 4.60 -4.04
C VAL A 229 -6.20 5.00 -4.27
N GLY A 230 -6.94 5.25 -3.18
CA GLY A 230 -8.32 5.68 -3.25
C GLY A 230 -8.43 7.06 -3.89
N THR A 231 -9.27 7.21 -4.91
CA THR A 231 -9.60 8.49 -5.54
C THR A 231 -10.55 9.29 -4.65
N GLY A 232 -10.43 10.63 -4.71
CA GLY A 232 -10.93 11.51 -3.64
C GLY A 232 -9.88 11.74 -2.55
N THR A 233 -8.59 11.58 -2.86
CA THR A 233 -7.49 11.66 -1.89
C THR A 233 -7.17 13.10 -1.53
N GLY A 234 -7.34 13.39 -0.24
CA GLY A 234 -6.86 14.59 0.38
C GLY A 234 -7.93 15.60 0.69
N GLY A 235 -8.21 15.71 1.99
CA GLY A 235 -8.92 16.75 2.73
C GLY A 235 -9.62 17.90 1.98
N THR A 236 -10.93 17.95 2.18
CA THR A 236 -11.54 19.21 2.60
C THR A 236 -11.67 19.18 4.11
N VAL A 237 -11.14 20.23 4.76
CA VAL A 237 -11.27 20.51 6.20
C VAL A 237 -12.75 20.75 6.56
N ASN A 238 -13.47 19.71 7.03
CA ASN A 238 -14.81 19.72 7.67
C ASN A 238 -16.05 19.88 6.73
N PRO A 239 -17.28 19.33 6.99
CA PRO A 239 -17.76 18.37 8.01
C PRO A 239 -18.32 17.01 7.53
N SER A 240 -18.33 16.67 6.24
CA SER A 240 -19.02 15.45 5.72
C SER A 240 -18.15 14.47 4.91
N SER A 241 -16.82 14.54 5.08
CA SER A 241 -15.74 13.66 4.59
C SER A 241 -15.58 13.41 3.07
N THR A 242 -14.45 13.87 2.52
CA THR A 242 -13.97 13.64 1.15
C THR A 242 -12.55 13.05 1.14
N LEU A 243 -12.28 11.99 1.93
CA LEU A 243 -10.93 11.43 2.07
C LEU A 243 -10.97 9.90 2.05
N ASP A 244 -10.41 9.26 1.03
CA ASP A 244 -10.15 7.82 1.05
C ASP A 244 -8.72 7.58 1.55
N LEU A 245 -8.57 6.78 2.61
CA LEU A 245 -7.26 6.59 3.25
C LEU A 245 -6.39 5.56 2.54
N ARG A 246 -6.94 4.76 1.62
CA ARG A 246 -6.17 3.69 0.97
C ARG A 246 -5.10 4.26 0.05
N GLY A 247 -3.91 3.66 0.15
CA GLY A 247 -2.71 4.17 -0.49
C GLY A 247 -2.08 5.36 0.24
N PHE A 248 -2.60 5.81 1.39
CA PHE A 248 -1.94 6.82 2.20
C PHE A 248 -1.03 6.18 3.28
N SER A 249 0.08 5.59 2.85
CA SER A 249 0.97 4.80 3.72
C SER A 249 1.81 5.63 4.70
N TRP A 250 1.65 6.95 4.70
CA TRP A 250 2.12 7.81 5.79
C TRP A 250 1.25 7.71 7.05
N TRP A 251 0.00 7.25 6.90
CA TRP A 251 -0.90 6.98 8.01
C TRP A 251 -0.87 5.50 8.39
N GLY A 252 -0.64 5.23 9.67
CA GLY A 252 -0.38 3.88 10.18
C GLY A 252 -1.45 2.84 9.79
N SER A 253 -2.73 3.18 9.93
CA SER A 253 -3.85 2.29 9.56
C SER A 253 -3.95 1.98 8.07
N ALA A 254 -3.40 2.80 7.18
CA ALA A 254 -3.40 2.57 5.74
C ALA A 254 -2.08 2.07 5.15
N SER A 255 -1.05 1.95 5.99
CA SER A 255 0.28 1.47 5.58
C SER A 255 0.40 -0.06 5.50
N ASN A 256 -0.67 -0.77 5.83
CA ASN A 256 -0.68 -2.23 6.00
C ASN A 256 -1.84 -2.90 5.25
N PHE A 257 -1.66 -4.17 4.95
CA PHE A 257 -2.72 -5.09 4.57
C PHE A 257 -2.74 -6.29 5.52
N THR A 258 -3.83 -7.05 5.45
CA THR A 258 -4.01 -8.30 6.17
C THR A 258 -4.56 -9.35 5.21
N ALA A 259 -4.46 -10.62 5.57
CA ALA A 259 -5.11 -11.69 4.83
C ALA A 259 -6.53 -12.02 5.31
N ALA A 260 -7.20 -11.09 6.01
CA ALA A 260 -8.60 -11.22 6.41
C ALA A 260 -9.51 -11.48 5.19
N ILE A 261 -9.16 -10.87 4.06
CA ILE A 261 -9.84 -11.00 2.76
C ILE A 261 -8.81 -11.29 1.67
N THR A 262 -9.23 -12.01 0.62
CA THR A 262 -8.37 -12.38 -0.52
C THR A 262 -8.00 -11.17 -1.40
N PRO A 263 -6.96 -11.31 -2.26
CA PRO A 263 -6.57 -10.25 -3.18
C PRO A 263 -7.72 -9.75 -4.05
N ASN A 264 -7.88 -8.42 -4.12
CA ASN A 264 -8.98 -7.75 -4.83
C ASN A 264 -10.38 -8.29 -4.50
N SER A 265 -10.60 -8.80 -3.28
CA SER A 265 -11.89 -9.33 -2.84
C SER A 265 -13.03 -8.32 -3.05
N GLY A 266 -14.22 -8.82 -3.41
CA GLY A 266 -15.43 -8.01 -3.44
C GLY A 266 -15.92 -7.59 -2.04
N GLN A 267 -15.36 -8.16 -0.97
CA GLN A 267 -15.61 -7.73 0.39
C GLN A 267 -14.95 -6.37 0.68
N PRO A 268 -15.57 -5.51 1.49
CA PRO A 268 -15.05 -4.19 1.80
C PRO A 268 -13.78 -4.26 2.65
N ASP A 269 -12.84 -3.35 2.38
CA ASP A 269 -11.82 -2.99 3.37
C ASP A 269 -12.52 -2.33 4.57
N VAL A 270 -12.10 -2.65 5.78
CA VAL A 270 -12.60 -2.00 7.00
C VAL A 270 -11.56 -0.96 7.42
N LEU A 271 -11.83 0.30 7.06
CA LEU A 271 -10.94 1.43 7.34
C LEU A 271 -11.17 1.96 8.75
N GLU A 272 -10.22 2.75 9.26
CA GLU A 272 -10.22 3.22 10.67
C GLU A 272 -11.49 3.97 11.07
N SER A 273 -12.12 4.66 10.12
CA SER A 273 -13.39 5.35 10.30
C SER A 273 -14.16 5.32 9.00
N ILE A 274 -15.50 5.33 9.07
CA ILE A 274 -16.35 5.45 7.89
C ILE A 274 -16.09 6.73 7.11
N GLY A 275 -15.64 7.80 7.79
CA GLY A 275 -15.24 9.05 7.15
C GLY A 275 -13.97 8.95 6.31
N TYR A 276 -13.27 7.81 6.35
CA TYR A 276 -12.12 7.52 5.51
C TYR A 276 -12.43 6.58 4.34
N CYS A 277 -13.70 6.20 4.19
CA CYS A 277 -14.18 5.35 3.13
C CYS A 277 -14.99 6.16 2.12
N VAL A 278 -14.53 6.21 0.88
CA VAL A 278 -15.25 6.86 -0.22
C VAL A 278 -15.74 5.80 -1.18
N TYR A 279 -16.93 5.25 -0.88
CA TYR A 279 -17.57 4.20 -1.68
C TYR A 279 -19.12 4.32 -1.66
N PRO A 280 -19.81 4.12 -2.80
CA PRO A 280 -19.26 3.90 -4.15
C PRO A 280 -18.77 5.22 -4.77
N TYR A 281 -17.51 5.25 -5.18
CA TYR A 281 -16.94 6.34 -5.97
C TYR A 281 -16.08 5.77 -7.09
N GLN A 282 -16.03 6.44 -8.25
CA GLN A 282 -15.53 5.87 -9.49
C GLN A 282 -14.13 5.27 -9.32
N GLY A 283 -14.07 3.94 -9.44
CA GLY A 283 -12.83 3.17 -9.35
C GLY A 283 -12.38 2.81 -7.94
N ASN A 284 -12.95 3.34 -6.87
CA ASN A 284 -12.57 2.95 -5.51
C ASN A 284 -13.03 1.52 -5.20
N PRO A 285 -12.17 0.67 -4.61
CA PRO A 285 -12.61 -0.63 -4.13
C PRO A 285 -13.67 -0.49 -3.01
N PRO A 286 -14.47 -1.51 -2.72
CA PRO A 286 -15.42 -1.50 -1.61
C PRO A 286 -14.72 -1.20 -0.28
N CYS A 287 -15.34 -0.38 0.56
CA CYS A 287 -14.85 -0.11 1.92
C CYS A 287 -16.01 0.16 2.90
N THR A 288 -15.70 0.13 4.19
CA THR A 288 -16.55 0.53 5.31
C THR A 288 -15.69 1.08 6.46
N GLY A 289 -16.30 1.50 7.56
CA GLY A 289 -15.62 1.93 8.78
C GLY A 289 -15.55 0.83 9.85
N ALA A 290 -14.49 0.85 10.66
CA ALA A 290 -14.29 -0.06 11.76
C ALA A 290 -15.35 0.10 12.85
N THR A 291 -15.71 -1.02 13.47
CA THR A 291 -16.60 -1.10 14.64
C THR A 291 -15.99 -2.04 15.68
N ALA A 292 -16.59 -2.14 16.87
CA ALA A 292 -16.15 -3.12 17.87
C ALA A 292 -16.26 -4.58 17.38
N ALA A 293 -17.24 -4.88 16.53
CA ALA A 293 -17.46 -6.22 15.98
C ALA A 293 -16.66 -6.51 14.70
N GLN A 294 -16.23 -5.47 13.98
CA GLN A 294 -15.43 -5.57 12.76
C GLN A 294 -14.21 -4.64 12.89
N PRO A 295 -13.08 -5.15 13.39
CA PRO A 295 -11.88 -4.34 13.55
C PRO A 295 -11.27 -3.97 12.20
N LEU A 296 -10.40 -2.96 12.20
CA LEU A 296 -9.66 -2.50 11.04
C LEU A 296 -8.94 -3.64 10.30
N TYR A 297 -9.18 -3.79 9.00
CA TYR A 297 -8.39 -4.64 8.11
C TYR A 297 -8.46 -4.12 6.67
N ASN A 298 -7.31 -4.03 6.00
CA ASN A 298 -7.23 -3.70 4.59
C ASN A 298 -6.85 -4.95 3.79
N GLY A 299 -7.47 -5.16 2.64
CA GLY A 299 -7.06 -6.19 1.70
C GLY A 299 -5.89 -5.76 0.82
N ALA A 300 -5.14 -6.73 0.30
CA ALA A 300 -4.23 -6.48 -0.82
C ALA A 300 -5.03 -6.20 -2.09
N ARG A 301 -4.74 -5.09 -2.78
CA ARG A 301 -5.48 -4.65 -3.97
C ARG A 301 -4.57 -4.05 -5.02
N SER A 302 -4.85 -4.34 -6.29
CA SER A 302 -4.14 -3.74 -7.43
C SER A 302 -5.10 -3.50 -8.60
N ARG A 303 -4.62 -2.75 -9.60
CA ARG A 303 -5.31 -2.60 -10.90
C ARG A 303 -4.90 -3.66 -11.93
N HIS A 304 -4.02 -4.58 -11.55
CA HIS A 304 -3.59 -5.65 -12.44
C HIS A 304 -4.73 -6.64 -12.67
N SER A 305 -4.82 -7.17 -13.89
CA SER A 305 -5.83 -8.16 -14.23
C SER A 305 -5.60 -9.45 -13.45
N GLY A 306 -6.58 -9.85 -12.62
CA GLY A 306 -6.65 -11.17 -12.01
C GLY A 306 -5.86 -11.38 -10.71
N GLY A 307 -5.22 -10.36 -10.13
CA GLY A 307 -4.39 -10.57 -8.95
C GLY A 307 -3.66 -9.35 -8.41
N VAL A 308 -2.74 -9.60 -7.49
CA VAL A 308 -1.78 -8.63 -6.93
C VAL A 308 -0.38 -9.22 -7.01
N ASN A 309 0.64 -8.37 -7.13
CA ASN A 309 2.00 -8.78 -6.89
C ASN A 309 2.30 -8.70 -5.39
N ALA A 310 3.00 -9.69 -4.86
CA ALA A 310 3.40 -9.72 -3.46
C ALA A 310 4.86 -10.19 -3.30
N THR A 311 5.55 -9.60 -2.34
CA THR A 311 6.91 -9.95 -1.93
C THR A 311 6.85 -10.89 -0.74
N PHE A 312 7.65 -11.94 -0.76
CA PHE A 312 7.83 -12.90 0.33
C PHE A 312 9.04 -12.52 1.18
N ALA A 313 9.16 -13.12 2.36
CA ALA A 313 10.21 -12.83 3.32
C ALA A 313 11.61 -13.32 2.89
N ASP A 314 11.69 -14.12 1.82
CA ASP A 314 12.91 -14.47 1.11
C ASP A 314 13.28 -13.46 -0.01
N GLY A 315 12.50 -12.40 -0.18
CA GLY A 315 12.68 -11.39 -1.24
C GLY A 315 12.17 -11.84 -2.61
N SER A 316 11.58 -13.04 -2.75
CA SER A 316 10.90 -13.46 -3.96
C SER A 316 9.63 -12.62 -4.19
N VAL A 317 9.29 -12.35 -5.46
CA VAL A 317 8.05 -11.64 -5.82
C VAL A 317 7.22 -12.57 -6.69
N LYS A 318 5.98 -12.80 -6.29
CA LYS A 318 5.05 -13.69 -7.00
C LYS A 318 3.74 -12.96 -7.25
N PHE A 319 3.01 -13.42 -8.27
CA PHE A 319 1.68 -12.90 -8.57
C PHE A 319 0.62 -13.78 -7.96
N MET A 320 -0.18 -13.19 -7.08
CA MET A 320 -1.19 -13.86 -6.28
C MET A 320 -2.55 -13.66 -6.92
N LYS A 321 -3.20 -14.74 -7.34
CA LYS A 321 -4.49 -14.68 -8.05
C LYS A 321 -5.63 -14.26 -7.11
N ASN A 322 -6.61 -13.54 -7.63
CA ASN A 322 -7.85 -13.22 -6.90
C ASN A 322 -8.62 -14.49 -6.47
N SER A 323 -8.44 -15.59 -7.20
CA SER A 323 -9.09 -16.88 -6.97
C SER A 323 -8.37 -17.77 -5.95
N ILE A 324 -7.29 -17.29 -5.31
CA ILE A 324 -6.61 -18.02 -4.24
C ILE A 324 -7.60 -18.37 -3.13
N SER A 325 -7.45 -19.55 -2.51
CA SER A 325 -8.33 -19.89 -1.39
C SER A 325 -8.06 -18.96 -0.20
N PRO A 326 -9.10 -18.54 0.54
CA PRO A 326 -8.92 -17.70 1.72
C PRO A 326 -7.98 -18.32 2.77
N SER A 327 -8.03 -19.65 2.96
CA SER A 327 -7.18 -20.35 3.90
C SER A 327 -5.69 -20.33 3.50
N VAL A 328 -5.38 -20.49 2.22
CA VAL A 328 -4.00 -20.39 1.72
C VAL A 328 -3.50 -18.96 1.85
N TRP A 329 -4.32 -17.96 1.49
CA TRP A 329 -3.94 -16.56 1.64
C TRP A 329 -3.66 -16.17 3.09
N GLN A 330 -4.48 -16.66 4.02
CA GLN A 330 -4.28 -16.49 5.46
C GLN A 330 -3.00 -17.14 5.96
N ALA A 331 -2.74 -18.40 5.57
CA ALA A 331 -1.52 -19.12 5.92
C ALA A 331 -0.25 -18.43 5.38
N LEU A 332 -0.30 -17.87 4.17
CA LEU A 332 0.85 -17.13 3.62
C LEU A 332 1.12 -15.82 4.35
N SER A 333 0.17 -15.32 5.14
CA SER A 333 0.28 -14.05 5.85
C SER A 333 0.82 -14.20 7.27
N THR A 334 0.95 -15.43 7.78
CA THR A 334 1.46 -15.71 9.13
C THR A 334 2.97 -15.89 9.16
N THR A 335 3.54 -15.70 10.35
CA THR A 335 4.96 -15.99 10.62
C THR A 335 5.15 -17.30 11.39
N ARG A 336 4.13 -17.74 12.12
CA ARG A 336 4.15 -18.88 13.05
C ARG A 336 2.80 -19.57 13.19
N GLY A 337 2.01 -19.63 12.11
CA GLY A 337 0.72 -20.34 12.11
C GLY A 337 0.87 -21.86 11.96
N GLY A 338 2.01 -22.33 11.44
CA GLY A 338 2.33 -23.76 11.29
C GLY A 338 1.60 -24.45 10.14
N GLU A 339 0.94 -23.70 9.26
CA GLU A 339 0.20 -24.24 8.13
C GLU A 339 1.15 -24.70 7.01
N VAL A 340 0.90 -25.89 6.47
CA VAL A 340 1.63 -26.40 5.32
C VAL A 340 0.97 -25.91 4.03
N VAL A 341 1.61 -24.96 3.35
CA VAL A 341 1.15 -24.44 2.06
C VAL A 341 1.95 -25.06 0.92
N SER A 342 1.28 -25.68 -0.05
CA SER A 342 1.93 -26.19 -1.26
C SER A 342 2.27 -25.05 -2.21
N ALA A 343 3.42 -25.11 -2.89
CA ALA A 343 3.81 -24.12 -3.89
C ALA A 343 2.81 -24.04 -5.07
N ASP A 344 2.07 -25.11 -5.35
CA ASP A 344 1.08 -25.16 -6.44
C ASP A 344 -0.26 -24.50 -6.07
N SER A 345 -0.46 -24.13 -4.80
CA SER A 345 -1.75 -23.62 -4.33
C SER A 345 -1.93 -22.11 -4.49
N TYR A 346 -0.94 -21.38 -5.03
CA TYR A 346 -0.99 -19.93 -5.15
C TYR A 346 -0.28 -19.34 -6.38
#